data_AF-A0A1H9EPT0-F1
#
_entry.id   AF-A0A1H9EPT0-F1
#
_cell.length_a   1.000
_cell.length_b   1.000
_cell.length_c   1.000
_cell.angle_alpha   90.00
_cell.angle_beta   90.00
_cell.angle_gamma   90.00
#
_symmetry.space_group_name_H-M   'P 1'
#
loop_
_entity.id
_entity.type
_entity.pdbx_description
1 polymer ?
#
loop_
_entity_poly.entity_id
_entity_poly.type
_entity_poly.pdbx_seq_one_letter_code
_entity_poly.pdbx_strand_id
1 'polypeptide(L)'
;MQELMKAIYDVVDTHGASRIAEGASFPSRTLLSQKANPDYDSHKMNVQELHRIMKYTEDFRPLKAWAEHFGFDLVPKEKPAPTDLNSALMRLHVDLADVTRLAYDAQADGRVCSREKSELIKEADEVIVSLEVFKQSVKVA
;
A
#
# COMPACT_ATOMS: atom_id res chain seq x y z
N MET A 1 -4.07 7.70 -18.27
CA MET A 1 -3.33 8.98 -18.27
C MET A 1 -4.16 10.18 -17.81
N GLN A 2 -5.38 10.41 -18.31
CA GLN A 2 -6.19 11.56 -17.88
C GLN A 2 -6.49 11.56 -16.37
N GLU A 3 -6.90 10.42 -15.79
CA GLU A 3 -7.14 10.28 -14.35
C GLU A 3 -5.90 10.56 -13.49
N LEU A 4 -4.71 10.18 -13.96
CA LEU A 4 -3.45 10.50 -13.29
C LEU A 4 -3.21 12.03 -13.25
N MET A 5 -3.38 12.70 -14.40
CA MET A 5 -3.16 14.15 -14.48
C MET A 5 -4.18 14.92 -13.61
N LYS A 6 -5.44 14.45 -13.59
CA LYS A 6 -6.47 14.98 -12.70
C LYS A 6 -6.12 14.78 -11.23
N ALA A 7 -5.67 13.59 -10.83
CA ALA A 7 -5.26 13.31 -9.46
C ALA A 7 -4.07 14.20 -9.02
N ILE A 8 -3.11 14.48 -9.91
CA ILE A 8 -2.01 15.41 -9.64
C ILE A 8 -2.53 16.83 -9.41
N TYR A 9 -3.42 17.31 -10.29
CA TYR A 9 -4.05 18.61 -10.15
C TYR A 9 -4.81 18.72 -8.82
N ASP A 10 -5.64 17.73 -8.50
CA ASP A 10 -6.45 17.71 -7.29
C ASP A 10 -5.59 17.76 -6.02
N VAL A 11 -4.44 17.07 -5.99
CA VAL A 11 -3.49 17.17 -4.87
C VAL A 11 -2.94 18.58 -4.73
N VAL A 12 -2.52 19.18 -5.85
CA VAL A 12 -1.93 20.53 -5.84
C VAL A 12 -2.94 21.60 -5.44
N ASP A 13 -4.19 21.45 -5.86
CA ASP A 13 -5.29 22.32 -5.47
C ASP A 13 -5.65 22.15 -3.99
N THR A 14 -5.87 20.90 -3.55
CA THR A 14 -6.26 20.56 -2.16
C THR A 14 -5.26 21.06 -1.13
N HIS A 15 -3.96 20.82 -1.35
CA HIS A 15 -2.90 21.18 -0.38
C HIS A 15 -2.34 22.60 -0.61
N GLY A 16 -2.76 23.25 -1.70
CA GLY A 16 -2.40 24.61 -2.06
C GLY A 16 -1.01 24.71 -2.69
N ALA A 17 -0.98 25.14 -3.96
CA ALA A 17 0.25 25.25 -4.74
C ALA A 17 1.36 26.10 -4.09
N SER A 18 1.03 27.12 -3.28
CA SER A 18 2.05 27.92 -2.58
C SER A 18 2.83 27.09 -1.58
N ARG A 19 2.11 26.32 -0.74
CA ARG A 19 2.71 25.52 0.34
C ARG A 19 3.55 24.40 -0.22
N ILE A 20 3.02 23.73 -1.25
CA ILE A 20 3.73 22.64 -1.93
C ILE A 20 4.98 23.19 -2.63
N ALA A 21 4.90 24.35 -3.29
CA ALA A 21 6.06 24.89 -3.99
C ALA A 21 7.23 25.17 -3.02
N GLU A 22 6.94 25.73 -1.85
CA GLU A 22 7.95 25.95 -0.80
C GLU A 22 8.44 24.62 -0.21
N GLY A 23 7.52 23.77 0.27
CA GLY A 23 7.84 22.55 1.00
C GLY A 23 8.39 21.39 0.16
N ALA A 24 8.04 21.32 -1.12
CA ALA A 24 8.52 20.32 -2.07
C ALA A 24 9.59 20.86 -3.03
N SER A 25 10.14 22.05 -2.71
CA SER A 25 11.28 22.68 -3.41
C SER A 25 11.06 22.91 -4.91
N PHE A 26 9.93 23.53 -5.27
CA PHE A 26 9.70 24.04 -6.62
C PHE A 26 10.16 25.50 -6.75
N PRO A 27 10.63 25.93 -7.93
CA PRO A 27 11.09 27.30 -8.15
C PRO A 27 10.01 28.37 -7.94
N SER A 28 8.75 28.06 -8.23
CA SER A 28 7.63 28.96 -7.97
C SER A 28 6.29 28.23 -7.95
N ARG A 29 5.32 28.82 -7.25
CA ARG A 29 3.91 28.41 -7.26
C ARG A 29 3.32 28.36 -8.68
N THR A 30 3.62 29.37 -9.50
CA THR A 30 3.08 29.48 -10.86
C THR A 30 3.56 28.32 -11.73
N LEU A 31 4.85 27.99 -11.67
CA LEU A 31 5.41 26.86 -12.42
C LEU A 31 4.81 25.53 -11.97
N LEU A 32 4.62 25.33 -10.66
CA LEU A 32 3.94 24.14 -10.13
C LEU A 32 2.49 24.04 -10.65
N SER A 33 1.75 25.15 -10.62
CA SER A 33 0.35 25.18 -11.08
C SER A 33 0.25 24.87 -12.58
N GLN A 34 1.18 25.38 -13.40
CA GLN A 34 1.27 25.04 -14.82
C GLN A 34 1.62 23.57 -15.04
N LYS A 35 2.59 23.03 -14.28
CA LYS A 35 3.00 21.63 -14.34
C LYS A 35 1.89 20.65 -13.99
N ALA A 36 1.05 21.01 -13.02
CA ALA A 36 -0.06 20.19 -12.54
C ALA A 36 -1.31 20.30 -13.42
N ASN A 37 -1.43 21.36 -14.23
CA ASN A 37 -2.60 21.58 -15.06
C ASN A 37 -2.66 20.56 -16.22
N PRO A 38 -3.71 19.71 -16.31
CA PRO A 38 -3.86 18.75 -17.40
C PRO A 38 -3.95 19.41 -18.78
N ASP A 39 -4.50 20.63 -18.86
CA ASP A 39 -4.74 21.37 -20.10
C ASP A 39 -3.54 22.19 -20.57
N TYR A 40 -2.44 22.22 -19.81
CA TYR A 40 -1.27 23.01 -20.15
C TYR A 40 -0.20 22.14 -20.84
N ASP A 41 0.07 22.41 -22.12
CA ASP A 41 0.90 21.55 -22.97
C ASP A 41 2.41 21.71 -22.80
N SER A 42 2.85 22.80 -22.19
CA SER A 42 4.26 23.00 -21.86
C SER A 42 4.57 22.61 -20.42
N HIS A 43 5.85 22.37 -20.13
CA HIS A 43 6.36 22.12 -18.77
C HIS A 43 5.61 21.01 -18.03
N LYS A 44 5.44 19.82 -18.63
CA LYS A 44 4.81 18.69 -17.94
C LYS A 44 5.58 18.31 -16.66
N MET A 45 4.85 17.79 -15.68
CA MET A 45 5.42 17.30 -14.43
C MET A 45 6.26 16.03 -14.68
N ASN A 46 7.47 15.99 -14.13
CA ASN A 46 8.30 14.79 -14.18
C ASN A 46 8.13 13.91 -12.92
N VAL A 47 8.67 12.69 -12.96
CA VAL A 47 8.53 11.71 -11.87
C VAL A 47 9.19 12.18 -10.56
N GLN A 48 10.32 12.89 -10.63
CA GLN A 48 10.99 13.40 -9.43
C GLN A 48 10.16 14.50 -8.74
N GLU A 49 9.56 15.39 -9.54
CA GLU A 49 8.64 16.42 -9.07
C GLU A 49 7.40 15.80 -8.42
N LEU A 50 6.78 14.82 -9.07
CA LEU A 50 5.64 14.08 -8.54
C LEU A 50 5.99 13.39 -7.21
N HIS A 51 7.16 12.76 -7.13
CA HIS A 51 7.65 12.15 -5.88
C HIS A 51 7.76 13.17 -4.74
N ARG A 52 8.33 14.35 -4.99
CA ARG A 52 8.45 15.39 -3.96
C ARG A 52 7.09 15.88 -3.48
N ILE A 53 6.11 16.04 -4.37
CA ILE A 53 4.74 16.43 -4.02
C ILE A 53 4.11 15.35 -3.11
N MET A 54 4.11 14.08 -3.53
CA MET A 54 3.51 12.99 -2.75
C MET A 54 4.19 12.84 -1.39
N LYS A 55 5.52 12.98 -1.32
CA LYS A 55 6.27 12.89 -0.07
C LYS A 55 5.94 14.04 0.89
N TYR A 56 5.78 15.26 0.37
CA TYR A 56 5.49 16.43 1.20
C TYR A 56 4.04 16.46 1.69
N THR A 57 3.09 16.09 0.82
CA THR A 57 1.65 16.14 1.11
C THR A 57 1.13 14.88 1.80
N GLU A 58 1.90 13.79 1.74
CA GLU A 58 1.46 12.42 2.10
C GLU A 58 0.15 12.00 1.39
N ASP A 59 -0.14 12.64 0.25
CA ASP A 59 -1.34 12.38 -0.55
C ASP A 59 -0.97 11.53 -1.77
N PHE A 60 -1.36 10.26 -1.70
CA PHE A 60 -1.03 9.25 -2.69
C PHE A 60 -2.12 9.03 -3.74
N ARG A 61 -3.09 9.95 -3.86
CA ARG A 61 -4.09 9.91 -4.96
C ARG A 61 -3.44 9.74 -6.35
N PRO A 62 -2.33 10.41 -6.70
CA PRO A 62 -1.65 10.20 -7.97
C PRO A 62 -1.11 8.77 -8.12
N LEU A 63 -0.52 8.21 -7.06
CA LEU A 63 -0.01 6.83 -7.08
C LEU A 63 -1.15 5.82 -7.28
N LYS A 64 -2.29 6.02 -6.61
CA LYS A 64 -3.49 5.19 -6.79
C LYS A 64 -4.02 5.27 -8.21
N ALA A 65 -4.24 6.48 -8.73
CA ALA A 65 -4.71 6.67 -10.11
C ALA A 65 -3.75 6.08 -11.14
N TRP A 66 -2.44 6.10 -10.86
CA TRP A 66 -1.45 5.48 -11.73
C TRP A 66 -1.54 3.95 -11.72
N ALA A 67 -1.71 3.34 -10.56
CA ALA A 67 -1.90 1.88 -10.42
C ALA A 67 -3.19 1.42 -11.14
N GLU A 68 -4.30 2.11 -10.90
CA GLU A 68 -5.61 1.82 -11.52
C GLU A 68 -5.55 1.92 -13.04
N HIS A 69 -4.75 2.85 -13.58
CA HIS A 69 -4.58 2.99 -15.04
C HIS A 69 -4.07 1.70 -15.71
N PHE A 70 -3.32 0.87 -14.98
CA PHE A 70 -2.79 -0.40 -15.46
C PHE A 70 -3.55 -1.61 -14.92
N GLY A 71 -4.68 -1.41 -14.25
CA GLY A 71 -5.47 -2.50 -13.66
C GLY A 71 -4.85 -3.10 -12.39
N PHE A 72 -4.01 -2.34 -11.67
CA PHE A 72 -3.47 -2.74 -10.38
C PHE A 72 -4.18 -2.02 -9.23
N ASP A 73 -4.36 -2.74 -8.11
CA ASP A 73 -4.79 -2.14 -6.85
C ASP A 73 -3.58 -1.67 -6.03
N LEU A 74 -3.66 -0.45 -5.51
CA LEU A 74 -2.68 0.07 -4.55
C LEU A 74 -3.14 -0.26 -3.13
N VAL A 75 -2.50 -1.25 -2.51
CA VAL A 75 -2.75 -1.63 -1.11
C VAL A 75 -1.60 -1.14 -0.22
N PRO A 76 -1.85 -0.28 0.78
CA PRO A 76 -0.85 0.09 1.77
C PRO A 76 -0.32 -1.15 2.48
N LYS A 77 1.00 -1.27 2.56
CA LYS A 77 1.63 -2.34 3.34
C LYS A 77 1.76 -1.89 4.79
N GLU A 78 0.94 -2.45 5.66
CA GLU A 78 1.18 -2.39 7.10
C GLU A 78 2.33 -3.32 7.44
N LYS A 79 3.38 -2.79 8.08
CA LYS A 79 4.44 -3.64 8.64
C LYS A 79 4.08 -3.89 10.10
N PRO A 80 3.81 -5.14 10.49
CA PRO A 80 3.53 -5.43 11.89
C PRO A 80 4.74 -5.08 12.75
N ALA A 81 4.48 -4.61 13.98
CA ALA A 81 5.54 -4.32 14.92
C ALA A 81 6.30 -5.61 15.28
N PRO A 82 7.64 -5.57 15.39
CA PRO A 82 8.40 -6.72 15.84
C PRO A 82 8.06 -7.07 17.29
N THR A 83 8.10 -8.36 17.61
CA THR A 83 8.06 -8.90 18.97
C THR A 83 9.36 -9.63 19.30
N ASP A 84 9.48 -10.18 20.52
CA ASP A 84 10.55 -11.12 20.86
C ASP A 84 10.65 -12.28 19.83
N LEU A 85 11.87 -12.67 19.47
CA LEU A 85 12.14 -13.60 18.37
C LEU A 85 11.55 -14.99 18.63
N ASN A 86 11.72 -15.52 19.85
CA ASN A 86 11.20 -16.84 20.21
C ASN A 86 9.67 -16.81 20.28
N SER A 87 9.10 -15.72 20.79
CA SER A 87 7.65 -15.51 20.84
C SER A 87 7.05 -15.43 19.44
N ALA A 88 7.70 -14.71 18.51
CA ALA A 88 7.27 -14.61 17.12
C ALA A 88 7.32 -15.97 16.39
N LEU A 89 8.40 -16.73 16.59
CA LEU A 89 8.54 -18.07 16.03
C LEU A 89 7.48 -19.04 16.57
N MET A 90 7.24 -19.02 17.88
CA MET A 90 6.23 -19.86 18.51
C MET A 90 4.83 -19.51 18.00
N ARG A 91 4.52 -18.20 17.87
CA ARG A 91 3.22 -17.77 17.34
C ARG A 91 3.00 -18.25 15.90
N LEU A 92 4.01 -18.08 15.05
CA LEU A 92 3.96 -18.58 13.67
C LEU A 92 3.69 -20.10 13.61
N HIS A 93 4.29 -20.88 14.51
CA HIS A 93 4.03 -22.32 14.59
C HIS A 93 2.61 -22.66 15.02
N VAL A 94 2.03 -21.91 15.97
CA VAL A 94 0.64 -22.09 16.41
C VAL A 94 -0.32 -21.87 15.24
N ASP A 95 -0.21 -20.72 14.57
CA ASP A 95 -1.12 -20.40 13.47
C ASP A 95 -0.98 -21.40 12.31
N LEU A 96 0.24 -21.90 12.02
CA LEU A 96 0.44 -22.96 11.03
C LEU A 96 -0.21 -24.29 11.44
N ALA A 97 -0.19 -24.62 12.73
CA ALA A 97 -0.85 -25.82 13.26
C ALA A 97 -2.38 -25.69 13.16
N ASP A 98 -2.93 -24.50 13.37
CA ASP A 98 -4.36 -24.23 13.21
C ASP A 98 -4.83 -24.40 11.76
N VAL A 99 -4.09 -23.87 10.78
CA VAL A 99 -4.34 -24.14 9.35
C VAL A 99 -4.31 -25.64 9.06
N THR A 100 -3.29 -26.33 9.58
CA THR A 100 -3.10 -27.78 9.36
C THR A 100 -4.29 -28.58 9.89
N ARG A 101 -4.74 -28.28 11.11
CA ARG A 101 -5.89 -28.92 11.74
C ARG A 101 -7.17 -28.63 10.96
N LEU A 102 -7.42 -27.36 10.64
CA LEU A 102 -8.63 -26.94 9.91
C LEU A 102 -8.71 -27.59 8.53
N ALA A 103 -7.57 -27.70 7.82
CA ALA A 103 -7.52 -28.35 6.51
C ALA A 103 -7.81 -29.84 6.60
N TYR A 104 -7.28 -30.52 7.63
CA TYR A 104 -7.57 -31.93 7.88
C TYR A 104 -9.06 -32.14 8.19
N ASP A 105 -9.64 -31.32 9.08
CA ASP A 105 -11.04 -31.39 9.49
C ASP A 105 -11.97 -31.13 8.29
N ALA A 106 -11.69 -30.11 7.47
CA ALA A 106 -12.48 -29.76 6.29
C ALA A 106 -12.40 -30.81 5.15
N GLN A 107 -11.44 -31.74 5.21
CA GLN A 107 -11.33 -32.83 4.25
C GLN A 107 -11.94 -34.14 4.77
N ALA A 108 -12.40 -34.18 6.02
CA ALA A 108 -12.86 -35.42 6.66
C ALA A 108 -14.06 -36.06 5.95
N ASP A 109 -14.94 -35.27 5.32
CA ASP A 109 -16.09 -35.74 4.54
C ASP A 109 -15.81 -35.85 3.02
N GLY A 110 -14.56 -35.60 2.62
CA GLY A 110 -14.10 -35.62 1.22
C GLY A 110 -14.51 -34.40 0.40
N ARG A 111 -15.11 -33.35 0.99
CA ARG A 111 -15.57 -32.15 0.26
C ARG A 111 -15.42 -30.87 1.09
N VAL A 112 -14.53 -29.98 0.65
CA VAL A 112 -14.41 -28.63 1.25
C VAL A 112 -15.53 -27.72 0.72
N CYS A 113 -16.47 -27.35 1.59
CA CYS A 113 -17.58 -26.46 1.27
C CYS A 113 -17.15 -24.97 1.24
N SER A 114 -18.02 -24.08 0.75
CA SER A 114 -17.71 -22.65 0.63
C SER A 114 -17.37 -21.99 1.97
N ARG A 115 -18.01 -22.44 3.06
CA ARG A 115 -17.72 -21.93 4.42
C ARG A 115 -16.30 -22.31 4.84
N GLU A 116 -15.94 -23.58 4.71
CA GLU A 116 -14.59 -24.07 5.07
C GLU A 116 -13.50 -23.45 4.21
N LYS A 117 -13.75 -23.21 2.92
CA LYS A 117 -12.83 -22.44 2.06
C LYS A 117 -12.59 -21.04 2.62
N SER A 118 -13.66 -20.35 3.02
CA SER A 118 -13.54 -19.01 3.59
C SER A 118 -12.79 -19.03 4.93
N GLU A 119 -13.03 -20.03 5.78
CA GLU A 119 -12.32 -20.20 7.05
C GLU A 119 -10.83 -20.52 6.83
N LEU A 120 -10.51 -21.41 5.88
CA LEU A 120 -9.12 -21.73 5.52
C LEU A 120 -8.35 -20.56 4.93
N ILE A 121 -8.99 -19.76 4.07
CA ILE A 121 -8.37 -18.55 3.52
C ILE A 121 -8.07 -17.56 4.64
N LYS A 122 -9.04 -17.35 5.56
CA LYS A 122 -8.84 -16.48 6.72
C LYS A 122 -7.65 -16.94 7.57
N GLU A 123 -7.57 -18.22 7.89
CA GLU A 123 -6.49 -18.76 8.72
C GLU A 123 -5.12 -18.69 8.01
N ALA A 124 -5.10 -18.88 6.68
CA ALA A 124 -3.89 -18.69 5.88
C ALA A 124 -3.42 -17.23 5.89
N ASP A 125 -4.33 -16.27 5.84
CA ASP A 125 -3.99 -14.84 5.96
C ASP A 125 -3.40 -14.52 7.34
N GLU A 126 -3.89 -15.14 8.42
CA GLU A 126 -3.33 -15.00 9.77
C GLU A 126 -1.88 -15.52 9.83
N VAL A 127 -1.58 -16.67 9.20
CA VAL A 127 -0.21 -17.18 9.08
C VAL A 127 0.70 -16.21 8.33
N ILE A 128 0.22 -15.57 7.25
CA ILE A 128 0.99 -14.56 6.52
C ILE A 128 1.37 -13.39 7.42
N VAL A 129 0.44 -12.92 8.26
CA VAL A 129 0.69 -11.85 9.23
C VAL A 129 1.76 -12.28 10.24
N SER A 130 1.63 -13.46 10.83
CA SER A 130 2.61 -13.98 11.80
C SER A 130 3.99 -14.21 11.19
N LEU A 131 4.06 -14.63 9.92
CA LEU A 131 5.32 -14.73 9.20
C LEU A 131 5.96 -13.35 8.99
N GLU A 132 5.17 -12.32 8.70
CA GLU A 132 5.69 -10.97 8.58
C GLU A 132 6.15 -10.41 9.94
N VAL A 133 5.43 -10.67 11.04
CA VAL A 133 5.89 -10.35 12.41
C VAL A 133 7.26 -10.98 12.66
N PHE A 134 7.39 -12.29 12.42
CA PHE A 134 8.66 -13.00 12.59
C PHE A 134 9.78 -12.38 11.75
N LYS A 135 9.53 -12.05 10.47
CA LYS A 135 10.50 -11.37 9.61
C LYS A 135 10.90 -9.98 10.13
N GLN A 136 9.98 -9.22 10.73
CA GLN A 136 10.31 -7.94 11.34
C GLN A 136 11.11 -8.12 12.63
N SER A 137 10.76 -9.10 13.46
CA SER A 137 11.53 -9.47 14.67
C SER A 137 12.97 -9.84 14.36
N VAL A 138 13.21 -10.64 13.32
CA VAL A 138 14.57 -11.02 12.87
C VAL A 138 15.41 -9.80 12.46
N LYS A 139 14.79 -8.75 11.90
CA LYS A 139 15.53 -7.56 11.46
C LYS A 139 16.03 -6.68 12.62
N VAL A 140 15.44 -6.83 13.80
CA VAL A 140 15.73 -6.00 14.98
C VAL A 140 16.41 -6.76 16.13
N ALA A 141 16.55 -8.09 16.01
CA ALA A 141 17.26 -8.95 16.95
C ALA A 141 18.77 -8.95 16.68
#